data_AF-A0A842YCH2-F1
#
_entry.id   AF-A0A842YCH2-F1
#
_cell.length_a   1.000
_cell.length_b   1.000
_cell.length_c   1.000
_cell.angle_alpha   90.00
_cell.angle_beta   90.00
_cell.angle_gamma   90.00
#
_symmetry.space_group_name_H-M   'P 1'
#
loop_
_entity.id
_entity.type
_entity.pdbx_description
1 polymer ?
#
loop_
_entity_poly.entity_id
_entity_poly.type
_entity_poly.pdbx_seq_one_letter_code
_entity_poly.pdbx_strand_id
1 'polypeptide(L)'
;LQVITNFIFNSAATSLVYIVAVGILFAVFAYFVITPPEPDLAGLREDLKLTREVAQLSKQAIYKLEGENKKLNEFINAKEEALATLEGELESIKAAIGERETSIKLMEDQLKGKIVPNKVEDELKAQLQERDQSIESLQVEIADLRLVLENTETTATASGPTPSASSIAPVIDDKLVKDLEAQLHTIQAKWEDLARRSETASQVSDSVISDLVELISQVQGSKRDDSSKQTIVQLIEGLGRSMTRVAREAGEPQFNEPKIEMIGAILMVNEIVDAIKKIVRESYR
;
A
#
# COMPACT_ATOMS: atom_id res chain seq x y z
N LEU A 1 -55.39 -95.35 -40.90
CA LEU A 1 -54.77 -94.29 -41.73
C LEU A 1 -55.18 -94.40 -43.20
N GLN A 2 -54.87 -95.50 -43.89
CA GLN A 2 -55.25 -95.70 -45.31
C GLN A 2 -56.74 -95.52 -45.63
N VAL A 3 -57.65 -95.98 -44.78
CA VAL A 3 -59.11 -95.79 -44.96
C VAL A 3 -59.50 -94.31 -44.94
N ILE A 4 -58.88 -93.52 -44.07
CA ILE A 4 -59.13 -92.07 -43.93
C ILE A 4 -58.54 -91.33 -45.13
N THR A 5 -57.33 -91.70 -45.56
CA THR A 5 -56.69 -91.14 -46.74
C THR A 5 -57.52 -91.40 -47.99
N ASN A 6 -58.03 -92.63 -48.16
CA ASN A 6 -58.91 -92.93 -49.29
C ASN A 6 -60.22 -92.14 -49.20
N PHE A 7 -60.85 -92.01 -48.05
CA PHE A 7 -62.08 -91.21 -47.93
C PHE A 7 -61.87 -89.72 -48.28
N ILE A 8 -60.74 -89.14 -47.88
CA ILE A 8 -60.42 -87.72 -48.11
C ILE A 8 -60.01 -87.46 -49.57
N PHE A 9 -59.28 -88.39 -50.21
CA PHE A 9 -58.71 -88.17 -51.55
C PHE A 9 -59.44 -88.90 -52.69
N ASN A 10 -60.48 -89.69 -52.40
CA ASN A 10 -61.27 -90.38 -53.43
C ASN A 10 -62.28 -89.47 -54.16
N SER A 11 -62.55 -88.27 -53.64
CA SER A 11 -63.41 -87.29 -54.32
C SER A 11 -62.79 -85.89 -54.27
N ALA A 12 -62.86 -85.18 -55.40
CA ALA A 12 -62.42 -83.80 -55.49
C ALA A 12 -63.13 -82.90 -54.46
N ALA A 13 -64.41 -83.20 -54.15
CA ALA A 13 -65.18 -82.43 -53.18
C ALA A 13 -64.70 -82.64 -51.74
N THR A 14 -64.41 -83.89 -51.33
CA THR A 14 -63.93 -84.18 -49.97
C THR A 14 -62.50 -83.69 -49.75
N SER A 15 -61.66 -83.75 -50.79
CA SER A 15 -60.31 -83.19 -50.77
C SER A 15 -60.32 -81.66 -50.64
N LEU A 16 -61.23 -80.96 -51.35
CA LEU A 16 -61.36 -79.51 -51.26
C LEU A 16 -61.82 -79.06 -49.86
N VAL A 17 -62.80 -79.76 -49.28
CA VAL A 17 -63.25 -79.49 -47.90
C VAL A 17 -62.11 -79.70 -46.89
N TYR A 18 -61.28 -80.74 -47.07
CA TYR A 18 -60.13 -80.97 -46.22
C TYR A 18 -59.09 -79.85 -46.31
N ILE A 19 -58.76 -79.38 -47.52
CA ILE A 19 -57.82 -78.26 -47.72
C ILE A 19 -58.35 -76.98 -47.08
N VAL A 20 -59.64 -76.67 -47.23
CA VAL A 20 -60.27 -75.50 -46.61
C VAL A 20 -60.25 -75.60 -45.08
N ALA A 21 -60.59 -76.76 -44.53
CA ALA A 21 -60.57 -76.99 -43.08
C ALA A 21 -59.16 -76.85 -42.49
N VAL A 22 -58.14 -77.43 -43.16
CA VAL A 22 -56.74 -77.29 -42.77
C VAL A 22 -56.28 -75.84 -42.91
N GLY A 23 -56.67 -75.14 -43.97
CA GLY A 23 -56.37 -73.72 -44.17
C GLY A 23 -56.94 -72.82 -43.06
N ILE A 24 -58.20 -73.04 -42.65
CA ILE A 24 -58.82 -72.32 -41.53
C ILE A 24 -58.09 -72.63 -40.22
N LEU A 25 -57.77 -73.90 -39.99
CA LEU A 25 -57.08 -74.32 -38.77
C LEU A 25 -55.69 -73.69 -38.68
N PHE A 26 -54.93 -73.67 -39.78
CA PHE A 26 -53.66 -72.94 -39.86
C PHE A 26 -53.82 -71.43 -39.71
N ALA A 27 -54.88 -70.83 -40.23
CA ALA A 27 -55.16 -69.40 -40.04
C ALA A 27 -55.43 -69.07 -38.56
N VAL A 28 -56.17 -69.93 -37.84
CA VAL A 28 -56.42 -69.79 -36.41
C VAL A 28 -55.14 -69.98 -35.60
N PHE A 29 -54.34 -71.01 -35.91
CA PHE A 29 -53.04 -71.20 -35.24
C PHE A 29 -52.08 -70.04 -35.52
N ALA A 30 -52.01 -69.55 -36.76
CA ALA A 30 -51.22 -68.38 -37.10
C ALA A 30 -51.71 -67.15 -36.32
N TYR A 31 -53.03 -66.95 -36.20
CA TYR A 31 -53.58 -65.87 -35.38
C TYR A 31 -53.20 -66.02 -33.90
N PHE A 32 -53.33 -67.18 -33.28
CA PHE A 32 -53.01 -67.32 -31.85
C PHE A 32 -51.50 -67.39 -31.54
N VAL A 33 -50.66 -67.83 -32.48
CA VAL A 33 -49.21 -67.95 -32.28
C VAL A 33 -48.46 -66.69 -32.69
N ILE A 34 -48.92 -65.99 -33.74
CA ILE A 34 -48.23 -64.82 -34.30
C ILE A 34 -48.80 -63.52 -33.73
N THR A 35 -50.10 -63.46 -33.40
CA THR A 35 -50.67 -62.25 -32.82
C THR A 35 -50.30 -62.21 -31.34
N PRO A 36 -49.55 -61.20 -30.87
CA PRO A 36 -49.21 -61.10 -29.46
C PRO A 36 -50.49 -60.95 -28.61
N PRO A 37 -50.48 -61.44 -27.35
CA PRO A 37 -51.58 -61.16 -26.41
C PRO A 37 -51.80 -59.66 -26.35
N GLU A 38 -53.06 -59.23 -26.33
CA GLU A 38 -53.48 -57.82 -26.49
C GLU A 38 -52.50 -56.87 -25.78
N PRO A 39 -51.89 -55.91 -26.51
CA PRO A 39 -50.93 -55.01 -25.89
C PRO A 39 -51.67 -54.24 -24.80
N ASP A 40 -51.14 -54.27 -23.58
CA ASP A 40 -51.63 -53.44 -22.48
C ASP A 40 -51.34 -51.97 -22.80
N LEU A 41 -52.24 -51.37 -23.59
CA LEU A 41 -52.15 -49.98 -24.03
C LEU A 41 -52.24 -49.02 -22.84
N ALA A 42 -52.83 -49.44 -21.73
CA ALA A 42 -52.91 -48.64 -20.51
C ALA A 42 -51.53 -48.63 -19.81
N GLY A 43 -50.92 -49.79 -19.61
CA GLY A 43 -49.57 -49.91 -19.06
C GLY A 43 -48.52 -49.20 -19.92
N LEU A 44 -48.57 -49.38 -21.25
CA LEU A 44 -47.67 -48.68 -22.18
C LEU A 44 -47.83 -47.16 -22.13
N ARG A 45 -49.05 -46.65 -21.95
CA ARG A 45 -49.31 -45.20 -21.86
C ARG A 45 -48.80 -44.63 -20.53
N GLU A 46 -48.95 -45.38 -19.45
CA GLU A 46 -48.41 -45.00 -18.14
C GLU A 46 -46.88 -45.00 -18.14
N ASP A 47 -46.25 -46.03 -18.71
CA ASP A 47 -44.79 -46.10 -18.89
C ASP A 47 -44.26 -44.96 -19.77
N LEU A 48 -44.95 -44.62 -20.86
CA LEU A 48 -44.56 -43.51 -21.74
C LEU A 48 -44.67 -42.16 -21.01
N LYS A 49 -45.71 -42.00 -20.17
CA LYS A 49 -45.88 -40.81 -19.33
C LYS A 49 -44.78 -40.72 -18.28
N LEU A 50 -44.50 -41.82 -17.57
CA LEU A 50 -43.44 -41.89 -16.56
C LEU A 50 -42.07 -41.61 -17.18
N THR A 51 -41.76 -42.23 -18.31
CA THR A 51 -40.51 -42.01 -19.04
C THR A 51 -40.37 -40.55 -19.49
N ARG A 52 -41.47 -39.92 -19.91
CA ARG A 52 -41.50 -38.51 -20.27
C ARG A 52 -41.25 -37.59 -19.07
N GLU A 53 -41.86 -37.88 -17.93
CA GLU A 53 -41.66 -37.12 -16.69
C GLU A 53 -40.21 -37.28 -16.18
N VAL A 54 -39.67 -38.49 -16.20
CA VAL A 54 -38.25 -38.77 -15.88
C VAL A 54 -37.30 -38.04 -16.83
N ALA A 55 -37.61 -38.02 -18.13
CA ALA A 55 -36.81 -37.28 -19.12
C ALA A 55 -36.88 -35.76 -18.92
N GLN A 56 -38.02 -35.22 -18.47
CA GLN A 56 -38.15 -33.80 -18.14
C GLN A 56 -37.34 -33.44 -16.88
N LEU A 57 -37.42 -34.27 -15.84
CA LEU A 57 -36.65 -34.08 -14.61
C LEU A 57 -35.14 -34.19 -14.86
N SER A 58 -34.71 -35.17 -15.66
CA SER A 58 -33.29 -35.31 -16.01
C SER A 58 -32.80 -34.11 -16.82
N LYS A 59 -33.60 -33.61 -17.77
CA LYS A 59 -33.28 -32.40 -18.52
C LYS A 59 -33.16 -31.18 -17.62
N GLN A 60 -34.04 -31.03 -16.63
CA GLN A 60 -33.97 -29.94 -15.66
C GLN A 60 -32.72 -30.05 -14.77
N ALA A 61 -32.36 -31.26 -14.34
CA ALA A 61 -31.14 -31.50 -13.58
C ALA A 61 -29.89 -31.15 -14.40
N ILE A 62 -29.85 -31.52 -15.69
CA ILE A 62 -28.77 -31.16 -16.60
C ILE A 62 -28.63 -29.64 -16.73
N TYR A 63 -29.72 -28.91 -16.94
CA TYR A 63 -29.65 -27.44 -17.02
C TYR A 63 -29.18 -26.78 -15.72
N LYS A 64 -29.58 -27.32 -14.56
CA LYS A 64 -29.07 -26.84 -13.27
C LYS A 64 -27.57 -27.10 -13.14
N LEU A 65 -27.12 -28.32 -13.44
CA LEU A 65 -25.71 -28.70 -13.41
C LEU A 65 -24.87 -27.89 -14.40
N GLU A 66 -25.39 -27.61 -15.59
CA GLU A 66 -24.72 -26.76 -16.59
C GLU A 66 -24.59 -25.31 -16.10
N GLY A 67 -25.64 -24.78 -15.46
CA GLY A 67 -25.61 -23.46 -14.84
C GLY A 67 -24.64 -23.38 -13.65
N GLU A 68 -24.60 -24.40 -12.81
CA GLU A 68 -23.67 -24.51 -11.68
C GLU A 68 -22.22 -24.66 -12.16
N ASN A 69 -21.96 -25.49 -13.18
CA ASN A 69 -20.64 -25.60 -13.80
C ASN A 69 -20.16 -24.26 -14.36
N LYS A 70 -21.04 -23.53 -15.05
CA LYS A 70 -20.70 -22.20 -15.59
C LYS A 70 -20.31 -21.24 -14.47
N LYS A 71 -21.10 -21.19 -13.38
CA LYS A 71 -20.79 -20.37 -12.21
C LYS A 71 -19.49 -20.77 -11.54
N LEU A 72 -19.22 -22.07 -11.42
CA LEU A 72 -17.99 -22.58 -10.82
C LEU A 72 -16.79 -22.21 -11.69
N ASN A 73 -16.92 -22.29 -13.00
CA ASN A 73 -15.87 -21.91 -13.94
C ASN A 73 -15.58 -20.40 -13.89
N GLU A 74 -16.62 -19.57 -13.81
CA GLU A 74 -16.48 -18.12 -13.60
C GLU A 74 -15.79 -17.82 -12.25
N PHE A 75 -16.14 -18.54 -11.18
CA PHE A 75 -15.49 -18.40 -9.89
C PHE A 75 -14.01 -18.81 -9.92
N ILE A 76 -13.68 -19.91 -10.60
CA ILE A 76 -12.29 -20.38 -10.78
C ILE A 76 -11.49 -19.32 -11.54
N ASN A 77 -12.00 -18.83 -12.68
CA ASN A 77 -11.32 -17.80 -13.46
C ASN A 77 -11.09 -16.52 -12.64
N ALA A 78 -12.09 -16.07 -11.87
CA ALA A 78 -11.94 -14.91 -11.00
C ALA A 78 -10.88 -15.13 -9.89
N LYS A 79 -10.76 -16.36 -9.38
CA LYS A 79 -9.73 -16.72 -8.41
C LYS A 79 -8.33 -16.78 -9.04
N GLU A 80 -8.21 -17.30 -10.25
CA GLU A 80 -6.95 -17.32 -11.00
C GLU A 80 -6.47 -15.90 -11.32
N GLU A 81 -7.36 -15.00 -11.73
CA GLU A 81 -7.03 -13.58 -11.98
C GLU A 81 -6.59 -12.86 -10.70
N ALA A 82 -7.28 -13.11 -9.58
CA ALA A 82 -6.89 -12.57 -8.28
C ALA A 82 -5.52 -13.10 -7.82
N LEU A 83 -5.23 -14.38 -8.05
CA LEU A 83 -3.92 -14.97 -7.74
C LEU A 83 -2.82 -14.37 -8.61
N ALA A 84 -3.04 -14.22 -9.92
CA ALA A 84 -2.08 -13.59 -10.82
C ALA A 84 -1.77 -12.14 -10.42
N THR A 85 -2.79 -11.40 -9.94
CA THR A 85 -2.62 -10.04 -9.43
C THR A 85 -1.76 -10.03 -8.16
N LEU A 86 -2.05 -10.91 -7.19
CA LEU A 86 -1.27 -11.03 -5.96
C LEU A 86 0.18 -11.46 -6.20
N GLU A 87 0.42 -12.36 -7.16
CA GLU A 87 1.77 -12.74 -7.58
C GLU A 87 2.54 -11.55 -8.18
N GLY A 88 1.87 -10.72 -8.99
CA GLY A 88 2.44 -9.48 -9.52
C GLY A 88 2.80 -8.47 -8.43
N GLU A 89 1.90 -8.28 -7.45
CA GLU A 89 2.17 -7.42 -6.29
C GLU A 89 3.35 -7.93 -5.45
N LEU A 90 3.45 -9.24 -5.22
CA LEU A 90 4.57 -9.85 -4.50
C LEU A 90 5.91 -9.61 -5.21
N GLU A 91 5.96 -9.78 -6.53
CA GLU A 91 7.20 -9.55 -7.28
C GLU A 91 7.57 -8.06 -7.27
N SER A 92 6.59 -7.15 -7.35
CA SER A 92 6.83 -5.71 -7.19
C SER A 92 7.38 -5.36 -5.80
N ILE A 93 6.83 -5.95 -4.73
CA ILE A 93 7.31 -5.73 -3.37
C ILE A 93 8.74 -6.25 -3.22
N LYS A 94 9.02 -7.43 -3.78
CA LYS A 94 10.35 -8.03 -3.76
C LYS A 94 11.39 -7.18 -4.49
N ALA A 95 11.03 -6.60 -5.64
CA ALA A 95 11.88 -5.65 -6.35
C ALA A 95 12.15 -4.39 -5.50
N ALA A 96 11.10 -3.81 -4.90
CA ALA A 96 11.23 -2.63 -4.04
C ALA A 96 12.06 -2.89 -2.78
N ILE A 97 11.97 -4.08 -2.18
CA ILE A 97 12.84 -4.49 -1.07
C ILE A 97 14.29 -4.60 -1.53
N GLY A 98 14.55 -5.21 -2.69
CA GLY A 98 15.89 -5.28 -3.26
C GLY A 98 16.51 -3.89 -3.48
N GLU A 99 15.75 -2.95 -4.03
CA GLU A 99 16.20 -1.55 -4.18
C GLU A 99 16.50 -0.90 -2.81
N ARG A 100 15.62 -1.08 -1.82
CA ARG A 100 15.85 -0.56 -0.46
C ARG A 100 17.09 -1.16 0.19
N GLU A 101 17.32 -2.47 0.04
CA GLU A 101 18.52 -3.12 0.58
C GLU A 101 19.80 -2.56 -0.05
N THR A 102 19.80 -2.29 -1.36
CA THR A 102 20.94 -1.64 -2.01
C THR A 102 21.15 -0.20 -1.53
N SER A 103 20.08 0.56 -1.33
CA SER A 103 20.13 1.92 -0.79
C SER A 103 20.64 1.96 0.66
N ILE A 104 20.21 1.03 1.50
CA ILE A 104 20.67 0.90 2.88
C ILE A 104 22.17 0.58 2.89
N LYS A 105 22.64 -0.38 2.09
CA LYS A 105 24.07 -0.68 1.98
C LYS A 105 24.88 0.54 1.54
N LEU A 106 24.39 1.30 0.56
CA LEU A 106 25.05 2.54 0.13
C LEU A 106 25.14 3.57 1.27
N MET A 107 24.07 3.76 2.05
CA MET A 107 24.07 4.65 3.20
C MET A 107 25.00 4.15 4.32
N GLU A 108 25.04 2.85 4.59
CA GLU A 108 25.97 2.27 5.56
C GLU A 108 27.43 2.49 5.15
N ASP A 109 27.75 2.32 3.87
CA ASP A 109 29.09 2.58 3.34
C ASP A 109 29.46 4.07 3.42
N GLN A 110 28.50 4.97 3.14
CA GLN A 110 28.69 6.41 3.33
C GLN A 110 28.88 6.78 4.80
N LEU A 111 28.14 6.18 5.73
CA LEU A 111 28.29 6.40 7.17
C LEU A 111 29.66 5.90 7.68
N LYS A 112 30.11 4.73 7.22
CA LYS A 112 31.46 4.21 7.51
C LYS A 112 32.55 5.09 6.91
N GLY A 113 32.35 5.61 5.70
CA GLY A 113 33.27 6.55 5.07
C GLY A 113 33.28 7.94 5.72
N LYS A 114 32.19 8.34 6.38
CA LYS A 114 32.02 9.62 7.08
C LYS A 114 32.34 9.54 8.57
N ILE A 115 32.94 8.43 9.04
CA ILE A 115 33.64 8.41 10.32
C ILE A 115 34.69 9.53 10.25
N VAL A 116 34.39 10.63 10.93
CA VAL A 116 35.27 11.79 11.08
C VAL A 116 36.64 11.24 11.48
N PRO A 117 37.70 11.49 10.71
CA PRO A 117 38.99 10.93 11.05
C PRO A 117 39.40 11.53 12.39
N ASN A 118 39.65 10.68 13.40
CA ASN A 118 40.20 11.01 14.71
C ASN A 118 41.37 12.02 14.65
N LYS A 119 42.03 12.14 13.49
CA LYS A 119 43.01 13.19 13.18
C LYS A 119 42.53 14.61 13.47
N VAL A 120 41.26 14.95 13.22
CA VAL A 120 40.75 16.31 13.48
C VAL A 120 40.63 16.56 14.98
N GLU A 121 40.17 15.57 15.76
CA GLU A 121 40.12 15.67 17.22
C GLU A 121 41.53 15.68 17.84
N ASP A 122 42.46 14.88 17.32
CA ASP A 122 43.84 14.83 17.80
C ASP A 122 44.59 16.15 17.49
N GLU A 123 44.34 16.76 16.34
CA GLU A 123 44.91 18.05 15.96
C GLU A 123 44.30 19.21 16.77
N LEU A 124 43.01 19.16 17.07
CA LEU A 124 42.35 20.09 18.02
C LEU A 124 42.91 19.95 19.44
N LYS A 125 43.16 18.74 19.92
CA LYS A 125 43.79 18.51 21.23
C LYS A 125 45.22 19.04 21.28
N ALA A 126 46.00 18.83 20.23
CA ALA A 126 47.36 19.36 20.13
C ALA A 126 47.37 20.90 20.15
N GLN A 127 46.46 21.55 19.41
CA GLN A 127 46.33 23.01 19.42
C GLN A 127 45.89 23.56 20.78
N LEU A 128 45.00 22.85 21.50
CA LEU A 128 44.59 23.23 22.85
C LEU A 128 45.79 23.20 23.82
N GLN A 129 46.59 22.15 23.75
CA GLN A 129 47.76 21.98 24.62
C GLN A 129 48.84 23.02 24.37
N GLU A 130 49.06 23.42 23.11
CA GLU A 130 49.96 24.52 22.74
C GLU A 130 49.47 25.86 23.28
N ARG A 131 48.15 26.12 23.21
CA ARG A 131 47.53 27.33 23.75
C ARG A 131 47.63 27.39 25.27
N ASP A 132 47.43 26.27 25.96
CA ASP A 132 47.56 26.21 27.42
C ASP A 132 49.00 26.51 27.88
N GLN A 133 50.01 25.98 27.17
CA GLN A 133 51.41 26.33 27.45
C GLN A 133 51.71 27.81 27.21
N SER A 134 51.14 28.40 26.16
CA SER A 134 51.26 29.84 25.90
C SER A 134 50.59 30.67 27.00
N ILE A 135 49.44 30.24 27.50
CA ILE A 135 48.74 30.89 28.62
C ILE A 135 49.59 30.81 29.89
N GLU A 136 50.16 29.65 30.22
CA GLU A 136 51.04 29.52 31.38
C GLU A 136 52.28 30.43 31.27
N SER A 137 52.91 30.47 30.10
CA SER A 137 54.04 31.39 29.84
C SER A 137 53.64 32.84 30.05
N LEU A 138 52.49 33.26 29.52
CA LEU A 138 51.98 34.63 29.69
C LEU A 138 51.60 34.92 31.14
N GLN A 139 51.09 33.94 31.89
CA GLN A 139 50.81 34.11 33.32
C GLN A 139 52.09 34.29 34.13
N VAL A 140 53.15 33.55 33.81
CA VAL A 140 54.48 33.73 34.43
C VAL A 140 55.04 35.11 34.09
N GLU A 141 54.95 35.55 32.84
CA GLU A 141 55.39 36.88 32.42
C GLU A 141 54.59 38.00 33.12
N ILE A 142 53.27 37.84 33.26
CA ILE A 142 52.44 38.77 34.04
C ILE A 142 52.86 38.80 35.52
N ALA A 143 53.18 37.64 36.11
CA ALA A 143 53.62 37.57 37.50
C ALA A 143 54.98 38.26 37.69
N ASP A 144 55.91 38.07 36.74
CA ASP A 144 57.24 38.69 36.77
C ASP A 144 57.14 40.21 36.54
N LEU A 145 56.33 40.64 35.58
CA LEU A 145 56.04 42.06 35.34
C LEU A 145 55.38 42.73 36.55
N ARG A 146 54.49 42.02 37.26
CA ARG A 146 53.91 42.52 38.53
C ARG A 146 54.96 42.69 39.61
N LEU A 147 55.90 41.75 39.75
CA LEU A 147 57.01 41.85 40.68
C LEU A 147 57.95 43.03 40.35
N VAL A 148 58.22 43.26 39.06
CA VAL A 148 58.98 44.44 38.60
C VAL A 148 58.22 45.73 38.89
N LEU A 149 56.91 45.76 38.67
CA LEU A 149 56.05 46.91 38.97
C LEU A 149 56.03 47.22 40.48
N GLU A 150 55.89 46.20 41.32
CA GLU A 150 55.89 46.32 42.78
C GLU A 150 57.26 46.78 43.32
N ASN A 151 58.35 46.33 42.69
CA ASN A 151 59.71 46.80 42.98
C ASN A 151 59.98 48.24 42.51
N THR A 152 59.31 48.70 41.44
CA THR A 152 59.38 50.10 41.00
C THR A 152 58.46 51.01 41.81
N GLU A 153 57.32 50.53 42.30
CA GLU A 153 56.45 51.25 43.23
C GLU A 153 57.08 51.39 44.63
N THR A 154 57.82 50.39 45.10
CA THR A 154 58.60 50.49 46.35
C THR A 154 59.81 51.42 46.24
N THR A 155 60.33 51.71 45.04
CA THR A 155 61.31 52.79 44.84
C THR A 155 60.67 54.16 44.61
N ALA A 156 59.40 54.23 44.20
CA ALA A 156 58.67 55.48 43.95
C ALA A 156 58.00 56.09 45.20
N THR A 157 57.95 55.38 46.33
CA THR A 157 57.35 55.89 47.58
C THR A 157 58.23 56.87 48.38
N ALA A 158 59.38 57.31 47.83
CA ALA A 158 60.18 58.41 48.39
C ALA A 158 59.77 59.83 47.91
N SER A 159 58.74 59.98 47.06
CA SER A 159 58.27 61.31 46.63
C SER A 159 56.87 61.25 46.02
N GLY A 160 55.84 61.70 46.76
CA GLY A 160 54.47 61.87 46.22
C GLY A 160 54.30 63.18 45.42
N PRO A 161 53.06 63.62 45.12
CA PRO A 161 51.86 62.88 44.72
C PRO A 161 51.30 63.39 43.36
N THR A 162 50.64 62.55 42.56
CA THR A 162 49.33 62.76 41.86
C THR A 162 49.16 61.84 40.63
N PRO A 163 47.90 61.47 40.28
CA PRO A 163 47.58 60.26 39.54
C PRO A 163 47.08 60.51 38.11
N SER A 164 47.06 59.44 37.30
CA SER A 164 46.05 59.08 36.26
C SER A 164 46.74 58.27 35.14
N ALA A 165 46.77 56.94 35.24
CA ALA A 165 45.74 56.01 34.76
C ALA A 165 45.66 55.93 33.22
N SER A 166 46.56 55.13 32.61
CA SER A 166 46.29 54.51 31.30
C SER A 166 45.55 53.20 31.53
N SER A 167 44.22 53.25 31.44
CA SER A 167 43.36 52.07 31.40
C SER A 167 43.60 51.29 30.11
N ILE A 168 44.29 50.14 30.19
CA ILE A 168 44.22 49.11 29.15
C ILE A 168 43.10 48.16 29.58
N ALA A 169 41.86 48.63 29.49
CA ALA A 169 40.72 47.74 29.33
C ALA A 169 40.80 47.18 27.90
N PRO A 170 40.44 45.91 27.64
CA PRO A 170 40.32 45.43 26.27
C PRO A 170 39.25 46.30 25.62
N VAL A 171 39.64 47.04 24.59
CA VAL A 171 38.71 47.82 23.77
C VAL A 171 37.82 46.78 23.08
N ILE A 172 36.67 46.51 23.69
CA ILE A 172 35.59 45.77 23.07
C ILE A 172 35.24 46.59 21.84
N ASP A 173 35.46 46.02 20.65
CA ASP A 173 35.22 46.70 19.39
C ASP A 173 33.71 46.94 19.28
N ASP A 174 33.25 48.16 19.61
CA ASP A 174 31.84 48.57 19.64
C ASP A 174 31.12 48.29 18.31
N LYS A 175 31.88 48.20 17.21
CA LYS A 175 31.38 47.75 15.91
C LYS A 175 31.01 46.27 15.91
N LEU A 176 31.86 45.42 16.46
CA LEU A 176 31.62 43.98 16.54
C LEU A 176 30.41 43.68 17.43
N VAL A 177 30.26 44.39 18.55
CA VAL A 177 29.11 44.24 19.46
C VAL A 177 27.82 44.66 18.76
N LYS A 178 27.82 45.78 18.04
CA LYS A 178 26.65 46.23 17.27
C LYS A 178 26.30 45.29 16.12
N ASP A 179 27.29 44.74 15.43
CA ASP A 179 27.06 43.73 14.39
C ASP A 179 26.51 42.43 14.97
N LEU A 180 27.00 41.99 16.13
CA LEU A 180 26.48 40.82 16.85
C LEU A 180 25.06 41.05 17.37
N GLU A 181 24.75 42.23 17.92
CA GLU A 181 23.38 42.61 18.32
C GLU A 181 22.43 42.65 17.13
N ALA A 182 22.89 43.21 16.00
CA ALA A 182 22.10 43.24 14.76
C ALA A 182 21.85 41.82 14.23
N GLN A 183 22.85 40.93 14.28
CA GLN A 183 22.69 39.52 13.91
C GLN A 183 21.75 38.79 14.85
N LEU A 184 21.86 39.00 16.17
CA LEU A 184 20.95 38.44 17.17
C LEU A 184 19.51 38.87 16.90
N HIS A 185 19.29 40.16 16.67
CA HIS A 185 17.96 40.69 16.39
C HIS A 185 17.39 40.17 15.07
N THR A 186 18.25 39.95 14.06
CA THR A 186 17.85 39.36 12.78
C THR A 186 17.50 37.88 12.92
N ILE A 187 18.29 37.12 13.69
CA ILE A 187 18.06 35.71 13.98
C ILE A 187 16.78 35.56 14.80
N GLN A 188 16.57 36.41 15.80
CA GLN A 188 15.38 36.41 16.65
C GLN A 188 14.10 36.72 15.84
N ALA A 189 14.16 37.70 14.93
CA ALA A 189 13.04 37.98 14.03
C ALA A 189 12.73 36.81 13.08
N LYS A 190 13.76 36.15 12.53
CA LYS A 190 13.59 34.94 11.71
C LYS A 190 13.01 33.77 12.51
N TRP A 191 13.37 33.68 13.77
CA TRP A 191 12.87 32.67 14.70
C TRP A 191 11.40 32.86 15.02
N GLU A 192 10.97 34.08 15.34
CA GLU A 192 9.55 34.40 15.56
C GLU A 192 8.71 34.17 14.30
N ASP A 193 9.23 34.50 13.11
CA ASP A 193 8.56 34.23 11.84
C ASP A 193 8.40 32.72 11.59
N LEU A 194 9.45 31.93 11.80
CA LEU A 194 9.41 30.47 11.67
C LEU A 194 8.49 29.83 12.71
N ALA A 195 8.45 30.33 13.94
CA ALA A 195 7.55 29.86 14.98
C ALA A 195 6.08 30.11 14.61
N ARG A 196 5.74 31.32 14.16
CA ARG A 196 4.39 31.65 13.66
C ARG A 196 3.99 30.79 12.46
N ARG A 197 4.91 30.58 11.51
CA ARG A 197 4.66 29.73 10.34
C ARG A 197 4.48 28.26 10.73
N SER A 198 5.20 27.78 11.74
CA SER A 198 5.03 26.43 12.27
C SER A 198 3.66 26.25 12.93
N GLU A 199 3.18 27.23 13.69
CA GLU A 199 1.87 27.15 14.32
C GLU A 199 0.74 27.21 13.28
N THR A 200 0.88 28.09 12.29
CA THR A 200 -0.02 28.15 11.13
C THR A 200 -0.02 26.83 10.37
N ALA A 201 1.16 26.23 10.18
CA ALA A 201 1.30 24.93 9.53
C ALA A 201 0.59 23.82 10.33
N SER A 202 0.69 23.81 11.65
CA SER A 202 -0.05 22.83 12.48
C SER A 202 -1.57 22.93 12.27
N GLN A 203 -2.11 24.15 12.23
CA GLN A 203 -3.54 24.37 11.99
C GLN A 203 -3.95 23.96 10.56
N VAL A 204 -3.10 24.25 9.57
CA VAL A 204 -3.33 23.83 8.18
C VAL A 204 -3.23 22.31 8.04
N SER A 205 -2.36 21.63 8.80
CA SER A 205 -2.27 20.17 8.81
C SER A 205 -3.59 19.52 9.18
N ASP A 206 -4.25 19.99 10.23
CA ASP A 206 -5.54 19.45 10.67
C ASP A 206 -6.64 19.68 9.61
N SER A 207 -6.61 20.85 8.95
CA SER A 207 -7.49 21.14 7.82
C SER A 207 -7.23 20.22 6.62
N VAL A 208 -5.97 19.95 6.30
CA VAL A 208 -5.57 19.07 5.18
C VAL A 208 -5.97 17.62 5.45
N ILE A 209 -5.86 17.15 6.70
CA ILE A 209 -6.32 15.81 7.10
C ILE A 209 -7.84 15.69 6.89
N SER A 210 -8.61 16.71 7.28
CA SER A 210 -10.05 16.76 7.00
C SER A 210 -10.34 16.70 5.50
N ASP A 211 -9.63 17.50 4.71
CA ASP A 211 -9.75 17.53 3.24
C ASP A 211 -9.42 16.18 2.59
N LEU A 212 -8.40 15.45 3.09
CA LEU A 212 -8.03 14.12 2.58
C LEU A 212 -9.15 13.11 2.81
N VAL A 213 -9.80 13.13 3.97
CA VAL A 213 -10.95 12.26 4.29
C VAL A 213 -12.13 12.57 3.38
N GLU A 214 -12.42 13.85 3.15
CA GLU A 214 -13.47 14.26 2.22
C GLU A 214 -13.13 13.82 0.79
N LEU A 215 -11.87 13.91 0.38
CA LEU A 215 -11.40 13.49 -0.93
C LEU A 215 -11.59 11.98 -1.16
N ILE A 216 -11.34 11.13 -0.15
CA ILE A 216 -11.62 9.69 -0.19
C ILE A 216 -13.11 9.47 -0.49
N SER A 217 -13.99 10.19 0.20
CA SER A 217 -15.44 10.09 -0.02
C SER A 217 -15.84 10.51 -1.44
N GLN A 218 -15.28 11.61 -1.95
CA GLN A 218 -15.53 12.10 -3.31
C GLN A 218 -15.01 11.13 -4.40
N VAL A 219 -13.86 10.48 -4.16
CA VAL A 219 -13.29 9.47 -5.06
C VAL A 219 -14.14 8.21 -5.08
N GLN A 220 -14.58 7.72 -3.92
CA GLN A 220 -15.46 6.55 -3.81
C GLN A 220 -16.81 6.79 -4.50
N GLY A 221 -17.36 8.00 -4.40
CA GLY A 221 -18.59 8.41 -5.08
C GLY A 221 -18.44 8.74 -6.57
N SER A 222 -17.21 8.76 -7.11
CA SER A 222 -16.97 9.10 -8.51
C SER A 222 -17.39 7.98 -9.49
N LYS A 223 -17.57 8.33 -10.77
CA LYS A 223 -17.89 7.37 -11.85
C LYS A 223 -16.69 6.57 -12.37
N ARG A 224 -15.55 6.62 -11.69
CA ARG A 224 -14.35 5.88 -12.09
C ARG A 224 -14.53 4.37 -11.94
N ASP A 225 -13.72 3.64 -12.67
CA ASP A 225 -13.53 2.20 -12.47
C ASP A 225 -13.05 1.92 -11.04
N ASP A 226 -13.49 0.78 -10.49
CA ASP A 226 -13.24 0.43 -9.09
C ASP A 226 -11.74 0.26 -8.79
N SER A 227 -10.95 -0.18 -9.78
CA SER A 227 -9.48 -0.22 -9.71
C SER A 227 -8.87 1.17 -9.50
N SER A 228 -9.24 2.16 -10.31
CA SER A 228 -8.72 3.53 -10.19
C SER A 228 -9.17 4.21 -8.91
N LYS A 229 -10.40 3.94 -8.43
CA LYS A 229 -10.85 4.41 -7.12
C LYS A 229 -9.96 3.86 -6.02
N GLN A 230 -9.69 2.56 -6.05
CA GLN A 230 -8.90 1.89 -5.02
C GLN A 230 -7.45 2.40 -5.00
N THR A 231 -6.83 2.59 -6.15
CA THR A 231 -5.47 3.17 -6.25
C THR A 231 -5.41 4.59 -5.71
N ILE A 232 -6.40 5.43 -6.02
CA ILE A 232 -6.42 6.83 -5.56
C ILE A 232 -6.72 6.91 -4.06
N VAL A 233 -7.63 6.07 -3.55
CA VAL A 233 -7.89 5.99 -2.12
C VAL A 233 -6.64 5.53 -1.37
N GLN A 234 -5.93 4.51 -1.85
CA GLN A 234 -4.66 4.07 -1.25
C GLN A 234 -3.58 5.16 -1.28
N LEU A 235 -3.51 5.95 -2.36
CA LEU A 235 -2.61 7.09 -2.45
C LEU A 235 -2.94 8.16 -1.40
N ILE A 236 -4.23 8.51 -1.26
CA ILE A 236 -4.71 9.50 -0.29
C ILE A 236 -4.48 9.02 1.16
N GLU A 237 -4.76 7.74 1.45
CA GLU A 237 -4.50 7.13 2.76
C GLU A 237 -3.00 7.07 3.07
N GLY A 238 -2.17 6.74 2.08
CA GLY A 238 -0.71 6.77 2.19
C GLY A 238 -0.20 8.17 2.52
N LEU A 239 -0.77 9.19 1.88
CA LEU A 239 -0.45 10.59 2.12
C LEU A 239 -0.83 11.00 3.55
N GLY A 240 -2.05 10.68 3.99
CA GLY A 240 -2.52 10.96 5.36
C GLY A 240 -1.67 10.27 6.44
N ARG A 241 -1.26 9.01 6.23
CA ARG A 241 -0.33 8.30 7.13
C ARG A 241 1.05 8.95 7.16
N SER A 242 1.58 9.38 6.01
CA SER A 242 2.87 10.06 5.94
C SER A 242 2.86 11.40 6.67
N MET A 243 1.77 12.17 6.53
CA MET A 243 1.58 13.45 7.21
C MET A 243 1.45 13.27 8.72
N THR A 244 0.68 12.27 9.17
CA THR A 244 0.55 11.91 10.58
C THR A 244 1.89 11.48 11.17
N ARG A 245 2.72 10.79 10.39
CA ARG A 245 4.07 10.38 10.81
C ARG A 245 5.00 11.58 10.96
N VAL A 246 5.00 12.52 10.01
CA VAL A 246 5.81 13.77 10.12
C VAL A 246 5.35 14.62 11.31
N ALA A 247 4.03 14.73 11.52
CA ALA A 247 3.49 15.44 12.69
C ALA A 247 3.88 14.79 14.02
N ARG A 248 4.02 13.45 14.05
CA ARG A 248 4.37 12.66 15.25
C ARG A 248 5.88 12.53 15.48
N GLU A 249 6.69 12.38 14.42
CA GLU A 249 8.17 12.39 14.48
C GLU A 249 8.69 13.78 14.87
N ALA A 250 7.92 14.85 14.61
CA ALA A 250 8.19 16.19 15.13
C ALA A 250 8.01 16.35 16.66
N GLY A 251 7.69 15.26 17.39
CA GLY A 251 7.86 15.12 18.84
C GLY A 251 7.03 16.05 19.74
N GLU A 252 6.94 15.70 21.02
CA GLU A 252 6.50 16.65 22.06
C GLU A 252 7.38 17.90 22.01
N PRO A 253 6.79 19.10 22.09
CA PRO A 253 7.52 20.34 21.91
C PRO A 253 8.60 20.45 22.98
N GLN A 254 9.87 20.32 22.59
CA GLN A 254 10.87 21.15 23.25
C GLN A 254 10.44 22.58 22.95
N PHE A 255 9.88 23.23 23.97
CA PHE A 255 9.50 24.63 23.94
C PHE A 255 10.63 25.40 23.25
N ASN A 256 10.34 26.01 22.10
CA ASN A 256 11.23 26.87 21.31
C ASN A 256 12.06 26.20 20.20
N GLU A 257 11.51 25.28 19.38
CA GLU A 257 12.10 24.99 18.06
C GLU A 257 11.03 24.93 16.94
N PRO A 258 11.15 25.70 15.85
CA PRO A 258 10.16 25.72 14.78
C PRO A 258 10.25 24.44 13.96
N LYS A 259 9.08 23.85 13.66
CA LYS A 259 8.98 22.60 12.91
C LYS A 259 9.09 22.85 11.41
N ILE A 260 10.31 23.15 10.94
CA ILE A 260 10.60 23.47 9.53
C ILE A 260 10.20 22.31 8.61
N GLU A 261 10.42 21.07 9.04
CA GLU A 261 10.06 19.87 8.31
C GLU A 261 8.55 19.70 8.15
N MET A 262 7.78 20.10 9.17
CA MET A 262 6.32 20.09 9.13
C MET A 262 5.78 21.10 8.10
N ILE A 263 6.33 22.32 8.07
CA ILE A 263 5.97 23.36 7.08
C ILE A 263 6.21 22.84 5.65
N GLY A 264 7.35 22.22 5.39
CA GLY A 264 7.68 21.66 4.07
C GLY A 264 6.76 20.50 3.66
N ALA A 265 6.47 19.59 4.59
CA ALA A 265 5.57 18.47 4.34
C ALA A 265 4.14 18.93 4.01
N ILE A 266 3.61 19.91 4.72
CA ILE A 266 2.26 20.43 4.48
C ILE A 266 2.14 21.08 3.09
N LEU A 267 3.15 21.83 2.66
CA LEU A 267 3.18 22.43 1.32
C LEU A 267 3.12 21.36 0.23
N MET A 268 3.95 20.32 0.33
CA MET A 268 3.95 19.21 -0.64
C MET A 268 2.64 18.42 -0.63
N VAL A 269 2.07 18.15 0.54
CA VAL A 269 0.79 17.46 0.65
C VAL A 269 -0.32 18.30 0.02
N ASN A 270 -0.34 19.60 0.24
CA ASN A 270 -1.36 20.48 -0.33
C ASN A 270 -1.30 20.50 -1.88
N GLU A 271 -0.10 20.54 -2.46
CA GLU A 271 0.07 20.45 -3.92
C GLU A 271 -0.41 19.11 -4.49
N ILE A 272 -0.13 18.00 -3.79
CA ILE A 272 -0.58 16.66 -4.20
C ILE A 272 -2.11 16.56 -4.09
N VAL A 273 -2.70 17.08 -3.01
CA VAL A 273 -4.15 17.12 -2.82
C VAL A 273 -4.83 17.93 -3.93
N ASP A 274 -4.27 19.08 -4.30
CA ASP A 274 -4.80 19.89 -5.40
C ASP A 274 -4.71 19.18 -6.75
N ALA A 275 -3.61 18.46 -7.00
CA ALA A 275 -3.48 17.63 -8.20
C ALA A 275 -4.54 16.52 -8.25
N ILE A 276 -4.78 15.82 -7.12
CA ILE A 276 -5.81 14.78 -7.03
C ILE A 276 -7.22 15.40 -7.20
N LYS A 277 -7.50 16.53 -6.54
CA LYS A 277 -8.76 17.30 -6.70
C LYS A 277 -9.00 17.62 -8.18
N LYS A 278 -7.97 18.05 -8.92
CA LYS A 278 -8.07 18.34 -10.36
C LYS A 278 -8.43 17.09 -11.17
N ILE A 279 -7.73 15.98 -10.91
CA ILE A 279 -7.97 14.69 -11.59
C ILE A 279 -9.39 14.18 -11.32
N VAL A 280 -9.88 14.30 -10.09
CA VAL A 280 -11.24 13.90 -9.71
C VAL A 280 -12.28 14.77 -10.42
N ARG A 281 -12.04 16.09 -10.50
CA ARG A 281 -12.96 17.05 -11.13
C ARG A 281 -13.06 16.86 -12.65
N GLU A 282 -11.97 16.49 -13.32
CA GLU A 282 -11.97 16.13 -14.74
C GLU A 282 -12.79 14.86 -15.02
N SER A 283 -12.93 13.95 -14.05
CA SER A 283 -13.74 12.74 -14.19
C SER A 283 -15.26 12.96 -14.09
N TYR A 284 -15.69 14.14 -13.65
CA TYR A 284 -17.12 14.53 -13.56
C TYR A 284 -17.60 15.36 -14.76
N ARG A 285 -16.70 15.78 -15.65
CA ARG A 285 -17.03 16.40 -16.94
C ARG A 285 -17.18 15.34 -18.02
#